data_AF-A0AAV4K2T7-F1
#
_entry.id   AF-A0AAV4K2T7-F1
#
_cell.length_a   1.000
_cell.length_b   1.000
_cell.length_c   1.000
_cell.angle_alpha   90.00
_cell.angle_beta   90.00
_cell.angle_gamma   90.00
#
_symmetry.space_group_name_H-M   'P 1'
#
loop_
_entity.id
_entity.type
_entity.pdbx_description
1 polymer ?
#
loop_
_entity_poly.entity_id
_entity_poly.type
_entity_poly.pdbx_seq_one_letter_code
_entity_poly.pdbx_strand_id
1 'polypeptide(L)'
;MLPLDLPFSVLRVTLTAREEVRLPPFPGSKLEGAFGRALYNLACTQPQRDTCVGCPLRSICPYGLSYAPLLPPEVGASSLATPPRPVIFRVAYGAEQVIKAGESLTFGLVVVGVALPQLPYMLAALREVGEQGIGRTGGRLELDEVVSVQPYTGQEVTLLRGGDLSVHLTPLLMRPADLPAISAARIRLHLRSPLHVKHGGVMAEDIQFTVLVRALQRRISNLEQVHGGRRSLGADFGALPELARNIQTTYQYLRPASQLRKGRRPGEKTSIEGVMGTLEYVGDFTPFASLLRLGEQLGVGKWAHFGAGLYDIEELP
;
A
#
# COMPACT_ATOMS: atom_id res chain seq x y z
N MET A 1 -8.04 -0.61 -22.63
CA MET A 1 -7.28 -0.23 -21.41
C MET A 1 -8.26 0.10 -20.31
N LEU A 2 -8.00 -0.33 -19.08
CA LEU A 2 -8.84 0.02 -17.92
C LEU A 2 -8.72 1.53 -17.65
N PRO A 3 -9.82 2.30 -17.70
CA PRO A 3 -9.77 3.74 -17.46
C PRO A 3 -9.51 4.01 -15.97
N LEU A 4 -8.41 4.70 -15.66
CA LEU A 4 -7.98 4.99 -14.30
C LEU A 4 -7.62 6.47 -14.14
N ASP A 5 -8.24 7.14 -13.18
CA ASP A 5 -7.79 8.44 -12.67
C ASP A 5 -7.46 8.31 -11.18
N LEU A 6 -6.21 7.94 -10.89
CA LEU A 6 -5.75 7.65 -9.54
C LEU A 6 -4.37 8.27 -9.30
N PRO A 7 -4.28 9.57 -8.97
CA PRO A 7 -3.01 10.18 -8.65
C PRO A 7 -2.46 9.58 -7.35
N PHE A 8 -1.14 9.44 -7.26
CA PHE A 8 -0.48 8.97 -6.05
C PHE A 8 0.90 9.59 -5.91
N SER A 9 1.45 9.54 -4.69
CA SER A 9 2.83 9.90 -4.41
C SER A 9 3.50 8.85 -3.55
N VAL A 10 4.75 8.52 -3.89
CA VAL A 10 5.59 7.60 -3.12
C VAL A 10 6.50 8.43 -2.24
N LEU A 11 6.47 8.16 -0.94
CA LEU A 11 7.28 8.81 0.06
C LEU A 11 8.28 7.81 0.64
N ARG A 12 9.50 8.25 0.90
CA ARG A 12 10.48 7.57 1.74
C ARG A 12 10.52 8.30 3.07
N VAL A 13 10.26 7.56 4.15
CA VAL A 13 10.22 8.05 5.51
C VAL A 13 11.42 7.48 6.26
N THR A 14 12.19 8.35 6.90
CA THR A 14 13.32 7.98 7.74
C THR A 14 13.09 8.49 9.16
N LEU A 15 13.21 7.60 10.13
CA LEU A 15 13.19 7.94 11.55
C LEU A 15 14.45 7.43 12.23
N THR A 16 14.99 8.18 13.20
CA THR A 16 16.11 7.73 14.03
C THR A 16 15.60 7.25 15.38
N ALA A 17 16.01 6.05 15.76
CA ALA A 17 15.63 5.47 17.04
C ALA A 17 16.27 6.24 18.20
N ARG A 18 15.46 6.67 19.17
CA ARG A 18 15.93 7.25 20.44
C ARG A 18 16.12 6.16 21.50
N GLU A 19 15.38 5.07 21.36
CA GLU A 19 15.43 3.88 22.21
C GLU A 19 15.46 2.61 21.32
N GLU A 20 15.77 1.45 21.89
CA GLU A 20 15.77 0.20 21.11
C GLU A 20 14.35 -0.15 20.61
N VAL A 21 14.22 -0.32 19.29
CA VAL A 21 12.97 -0.71 18.63
C VAL A 21 13.09 -2.13 18.08
N ARG A 22 12.17 -3.01 18.50
CA ARG A 22 12.05 -4.37 17.96
C ARG A 22 10.83 -4.51 17.06
N LEU A 23 11.09 -4.81 15.79
CA LEU A 23 10.09 -4.98 14.75
C LEU A 23 10.04 -6.42 14.27
N PRO A 24 8.83 -7.00 14.07
CA PRO A 24 8.69 -8.34 13.54
C PRO A 24 9.16 -8.43 12.08
N PRO A 25 9.37 -9.65 11.54
CA PRO A 25 9.68 -9.92 10.12
C PRO A 25 8.90 -9.09 9.09
N PHE A 26 7.65 -8.76 9.43
CA PHE A 26 6.76 -7.94 8.64
C PHE A 26 6.10 -6.85 9.51
N PRO A 27 6.71 -5.66 9.59
CA PRO A 27 6.29 -4.61 10.53
C PRO A 27 5.10 -3.78 10.05
N GLY A 28 4.65 -3.96 8.81
CA GLY A 28 3.70 -3.05 8.18
C GLY A 28 2.40 -2.91 8.96
N SER A 29 1.87 -4.01 9.51
CA SER A 29 0.65 -3.95 10.33
C SER A 29 0.82 -3.19 11.66
N LYS A 30 2.05 -3.11 12.19
CA LYS A 30 2.38 -2.32 13.38
C LYS A 30 2.47 -0.84 13.04
N LEU A 31 3.19 -0.50 11.96
CA LEU A 31 3.31 0.86 11.45
C LEU A 31 1.93 1.43 11.10
N GLU A 32 1.14 0.66 10.35
CA GLU A 32 -0.19 1.07 9.91
C GLU A 32 -1.15 1.26 11.10
N GLY A 33 -1.09 0.38 12.11
CA GLY A 33 -1.89 0.52 13.31
C GLY A 33 -1.52 1.74 14.16
N ALA A 34 -0.22 1.99 14.34
CA ALA A 34 0.29 3.17 15.05
C ALA A 34 -0.11 4.46 14.32
N PHE A 35 0.10 4.48 13.00
CA PHE A 35 -0.27 5.62 12.16
C PHE A 35 -1.77 5.90 12.17
N GLY A 36 -2.61 4.88 12.09
CA GLY A 36 -4.06 5.05 12.18
C GLY A 36 -4.49 5.63 13.53
N ARG A 37 -3.84 5.23 14.63
CA ARG A 37 -4.09 5.80 15.97
C ARG A 37 -3.65 7.26 16.04
N ALA A 38 -2.44 7.57 15.58
CA ALA A 38 -1.91 8.93 15.54
C ALA A 38 -2.81 9.85 14.71
N LEU A 39 -3.17 9.43 13.50
CA LEU A 39 -4.06 10.20 12.62
C LEU A 39 -5.45 10.39 13.24
N TYR A 40 -5.99 9.39 13.93
CA TYR A 40 -7.24 9.53 14.68
C TYR A 40 -7.13 10.60 15.75
N ASN A 41 -6.09 10.55 16.59
CA ASN A 41 -5.90 11.50 17.69
C ASN A 41 -5.70 12.93 17.18
N LEU A 42 -5.04 13.11 16.04
CA LEU A 42 -4.81 14.42 15.43
C LEU A 42 -6.04 14.99 14.71
N ALA A 43 -6.83 14.14 14.05
CA ALA A 43 -7.90 14.60 13.15
C ALA A 43 -9.31 14.52 13.75
N CYS A 44 -9.56 13.63 14.73
CA CYS A 44 -10.90 13.40 15.26
C CYS A 44 -11.27 14.46 16.30
N THR A 45 -12.26 15.29 16.00
CA THR A 45 -12.83 16.29 16.92
C THR A 45 -14.03 15.77 17.72
N GLN A 46 -14.45 14.51 17.49
CA GLN A 46 -15.57 13.87 18.18
C GLN A 46 -15.16 12.49 18.73
N PRO A 47 -14.15 12.41 19.62
CA PRO A 47 -13.62 11.14 20.11
C PRO A 47 -14.63 10.32 20.94
N GLN A 48 -15.69 10.94 21.44
CA GLN A 48 -16.78 10.30 22.18
C GLN A 48 -17.68 9.41 21.31
N ARG A 49 -17.55 9.44 19.98
CA ARG A 49 -18.33 8.57 19.09
C ARG A 49 -17.67 7.19 18.99
N ASP A 50 -18.47 6.14 19.12
CA ASP A 50 -18.01 4.77 18.91
C ASP A 50 -17.60 4.47 17.45
N THR A 51 -18.19 5.21 16.50
CA THR A 51 -17.97 5.00 15.07
C THR A 51 -18.05 6.29 14.26
N CYS A 52 -17.36 6.28 13.10
CA CYS A 52 -17.46 7.34 12.11
C CYS A 52 -18.82 7.35 11.39
N VAL A 53 -19.64 6.30 11.49
CA VAL A 53 -20.97 6.26 10.89
C VAL A 53 -21.84 7.39 11.47
N GLY A 54 -22.49 8.15 10.58
CA GLY A 54 -23.28 9.33 10.93
C GLY A 54 -22.47 10.56 11.39
N CYS A 55 -21.13 10.52 11.33
CA CYS A 55 -20.32 11.71 11.62
C CYS A 55 -20.40 12.68 10.43
N PRO A 56 -20.78 13.97 10.63
CA PRO A 56 -20.91 14.94 9.54
C PRO A 56 -19.56 15.28 8.88
N LEU A 57 -18.44 15.05 9.58
CA LEU A 57 -17.09 15.32 9.08
C LEU A 57 -16.46 14.11 8.36
N ARG A 58 -17.13 12.95 8.29
CA ARG A 58 -16.54 11.70 7.77
C ARG A 58 -15.99 11.82 6.34
N SER A 59 -16.64 12.63 5.50
CA SER A 59 -16.26 12.85 4.09
C SER A 59 -15.13 13.86 3.89
N ILE A 60 -14.70 14.57 4.94
CA ILE A 60 -13.67 15.63 4.83
C ILE A 60 -12.53 15.46 5.83
N CYS A 61 -12.75 14.77 6.96
CA CYS A 61 -11.69 14.61 7.95
C CYS A 61 -10.62 13.61 7.48
N PRO A 62 -9.32 13.88 7.74
CA PRO A 62 -8.22 13.02 7.30
C PRO A 62 -8.39 11.54 7.68
N TYR A 63 -8.83 11.28 8.91
CA TYR A 63 -9.07 9.92 9.40
C TYR A 63 -10.25 9.25 8.69
N GLY A 64 -11.36 9.97 8.50
CA GLY A 64 -12.56 9.49 7.81
C GLY A 64 -12.26 9.11 6.35
N LEU A 65 -11.59 9.99 5.62
CA LEU A 65 -11.14 9.75 4.24
C LEU A 65 -10.23 8.51 4.12
N SER A 66 -9.38 8.26 5.11
CA SER A 66 -8.36 7.21 5.02
C SER A 66 -8.78 5.86 5.62
N TYR A 67 -9.43 5.87 6.78
CA TYR A 67 -9.73 4.67 7.59
C TYR A 67 -11.21 4.30 7.62
N ALA A 68 -12.10 5.23 7.29
CA ALA A 68 -13.54 5.00 7.26
C ALA A 68 -14.19 5.67 6.03
N PRO A 69 -13.69 5.44 4.80
CA PRO A 69 -14.17 6.17 3.63
C PRO A 69 -15.66 5.87 3.38
N LEU A 70 -16.36 6.85 2.81
CA LEU A 70 -17.68 6.62 2.24
C LEU A 70 -17.53 5.93 0.90
N LEU A 71 -18.36 4.94 0.64
CA LEU A 71 -18.44 4.33 -0.69
C LEU A 71 -19.27 5.24 -1.60
N PRO A 72 -18.90 5.41 -2.88
CA PRO A 72 -19.78 6.02 -3.87
C PRO A 72 -21.13 5.28 -3.92
N PRO A 73 -22.27 5.97 -4.11
CA PRO A 73 -23.58 5.33 -4.21
C PRO A 73 -23.67 4.23 -5.29
N GLU A 74 -22.90 4.40 -6.37
CA GLU A 74 -22.83 3.47 -7.50
C GLU A 74 -22.08 2.18 -7.14
N VAL A 75 -21.24 2.22 -6.11
CA VAL A 75 -20.51 1.07 -5.58
C VAL A 75 -21.39 0.40 -4.53
N GLY A 76 -22.10 -0.66 -4.93
CA GLY A 76 -22.96 -1.41 -4.01
C GLY A 76 -22.21 -1.88 -2.77
N ALA A 77 -22.76 -1.65 -1.58
CA ALA A 77 -22.07 -1.96 -0.30
C ALA A 77 -21.65 -3.43 -0.15
N SER A 78 -22.35 -4.37 -0.82
CA SER A 78 -22.00 -5.79 -0.86
C SER A 78 -20.72 -6.09 -1.65
N SER A 79 -20.35 -5.24 -2.60
CA SER A 79 -19.16 -5.40 -3.45
C SER A 79 -17.85 -5.09 -2.71
N LEU A 80 -17.92 -4.27 -1.64
CA LEU A 80 -16.77 -3.71 -0.96
C LEU A 80 -16.96 -3.67 0.57
N ALA A 81 -17.12 -4.84 1.18
CA ALA A 81 -17.28 -4.98 2.64
C ALA A 81 -16.12 -4.35 3.45
N THR A 82 -14.92 -4.23 2.87
CA THR A 82 -13.82 -3.46 3.46
C THR A 82 -13.13 -2.65 2.35
N PRO A 83 -13.45 -1.35 2.23
CA PRO A 83 -12.84 -0.49 1.22
C PRO A 83 -11.31 -0.46 1.37
N PRO A 84 -10.55 -0.42 0.25
CA PRO A 84 -9.10 -0.28 0.34
C PRO A 84 -8.73 1.08 0.93
N ARG A 85 -7.66 1.12 1.72
CA ARG A 85 -7.13 2.35 2.32
C ARG A 85 -6.24 3.10 1.31
N PRO A 86 -6.29 4.44 1.26
CA PRO A 86 -5.50 5.25 0.34
C PRO A 86 -4.07 5.54 0.82
N VAL A 87 -3.70 5.01 1.99
CA VAL A 87 -2.35 5.10 2.55
C VAL A 87 -1.79 3.69 2.63
N ILE A 88 -0.68 3.44 1.95
CA ILE A 88 -0.06 2.13 1.80
C ILE A 88 1.35 2.17 2.38
N PHE A 89 1.62 1.35 3.40
CA PHE A 89 2.98 1.17 3.92
C PHE A 89 3.74 0.20 3.02
N ARG A 90 4.88 0.62 2.48
CA ARG A 90 5.80 -0.22 1.72
C ARG A 90 6.94 -0.68 2.61
N VAL A 91 6.81 -1.89 3.10
CA VAL A 91 7.83 -2.57 3.91
C VAL A 91 8.08 -3.96 3.35
N ALA A 92 9.34 -4.33 3.20
CA ALA A 92 9.72 -5.67 2.79
C ALA A 92 9.46 -6.67 3.91
N TYR A 93 9.14 -7.90 3.53
CA TYR A 93 9.12 -9.05 4.43
C TYR A 93 10.53 -9.61 4.56
N GLY A 94 11.02 -9.76 5.78
CA GLY A 94 12.40 -10.18 6.02
C GLY A 94 12.62 -10.76 7.40
N ALA A 95 13.82 -10.58 7.94
CA ALA A 95 14.12 -10.99 9.31
C ALA A 95 13.50 -10.03 10.33
N GLU A 96 13.38 -10.49 11.58
CA GLU A 96 13.14 -9.60 12.71
C GLU A 96 14.23 -8.51 12.75
N GLN A 97 13.82 -7.27 12.99
CA GLN A 97 14.73 -6.12 13.04
C GLN A 97 14.86 -5.62 14.47
N VAL A 98 16.10 -5.43 14.91
CA VAL A 98 16.45 -4.73 16.15
C VAL A 98 17.17 -3.47 15.75
N ILE A 99 16.56 -2.32 16.01
CA ILE A 99 17.09 -1.01 15.68
C ILE A 99 17.55 -0.39 17.00
N LYS A 100 18.85 -0.18 17.14
CA LYS A 100 19.45 0.39 18.36
C LYS A 100 19.26 1.90 18.37
N ALA A 101 19.37 2.50 19.56
CA ALA A 101 19.39 3.96 19.67
C ALA A 101 20.49 4.55 18.77
N GLY A 102 20.12 5.58 18.00
CA GLY A 102 20.97 6.22 16.98
C GLY A 102 20.91 5.59 15.59
N GLU A 103 20.32 4.40 15.43
CA GLU A 103 20.12 3.77 14.11
C GLU A 103 18.81 4.22 13.47
N SER A 104 18.77 4.21 12.13
CA SER A 104 17.62 4.66 11.36
C SER A 104 16.69 3.52 10.94
N LEU A 105 15.38 3.77 11.03
CA LEU A 105 14.30 3.02 10.40
C LEU A 105 13.88 3.73 9.12
N THR A 106 13.94 3.05 7.99
CA THR A 106 13.47 3.58 6.70
C THR A 106 12.39 2.70 6.09
N PHE A 107 11.30 3.29 5.64
CA PHE A 107 10.24 2.60 4.92
C PHE A 107 9.55 3.50 3.89
N GLY A 108 8.83 2.90 2.95
CA GLY A 108 8.04 3.64 1.98
C GLY A 108 6.60 3.87 2.47
N LEU A 109 5.98 4.97 2.05
CA LEU A 109 4.58 5.27 2.26
C LEU A 109 3.99 5.79 0.95
N VAL A 110 2.93 5.17 0.44
CA VAL A 110 2.23 5.66 -0.76
C VAL A 110 0.92 6.30 -0.35
N VAL A 111 0.72 7.54 -0.76
CA VAL A 111 -0.50 8.32 -0.51
C VAL A 111 -1.25 8.45 -1.83
N VAL A 112 -2.54 8.13 -1.83
CA VAL A 112 -3.35 7.95 -3.05
C VAL A 112 -4.56 8.87 -3.04
N GLY A 113 -4.83 9.50 -4.18
CA GLY A 113 -6.10 10.14 -4.49
C GLY A 113 -6.50 11.22 -3.49
N VAL A 114 -7.72 11.12 -2.96
CA VAL A 114 -8.29 12.06 -1.96
C VAL A 114 -7.46 12.21 -0.68
N ALA A 115 -6.51 11.31 -0.39
CA ALA A 115 -5.60 11.45 0.76
C ALA A 115 -4.42 12.40 0.49
N LEU A 116 -4.10 12.72 -0.78
CA LEU A 116 -2.98 13.60 -1.14
C LEU A 116 -3.12 15.02 -0.56
N PRO A 117 -4.28 15.69 -0.63
CA PRO A 117 -4.45 17.00 0.02
C PRO A 117 -4.31 16.96 1.55
N GLN A 118 -4.40 15.77 2.16
CA GLN A 118 -4.28 15.56 3.60
C GLN A 118 -2.83 15.28 4.04
N LEU A 119 -1.85 15.43 3.13
CA LEU A 119 -0.43 15.21 3.40
C LEU A 119 0.08 15.90 4.68
N PRO A 120 -0.31 17.14 5.05
CA PRO A 120 0.11 17.73 6.32
C PRO A 120 -0.26 16.87 7.54
N TYR A 121 -1.46 16.30 7.56
CA TYR A 121 -1.90 15.40 8.63
C TYR A 121 -1.15 14.08 8.60
N MET A 122 -0.78 13.58 7.40
CA MET A 122 0.02 12.36 7.26
C MET A 122 1.43 12.58 7.84
N LEU A 123 2.06 13.71 7.54
CA LEU A 123 3.37 14.07 8.08
C LEU A 123 3.33 14.27 9.61
N ALA A 124 2.30 14.96 10.12
CA ALA A 124 2.11 15.10 11.56
C ALA A 124 1.88 13.75 12.26
N ALA A 125 1.09 12.85 11.65
CA ALA A 125 0.89 11.50 12.17
C ALA A 125 2.17 10.67 12.17
N LEU A 126 3.06 10.82 11.19
CA LEU A 126 4.37 10.16 11.19
C LEU A 126 5.25 10.64 12.35
N ARG A 127 5.24 11.94 12.67
CA ARG A 127 5.95 12.48 13.86
C ARG A 127 5.40 11.85 15.15
N GLU A 128 4.08 11.88 15.31
CA GLU A 128 3.41 11.32 16.49
C GLU A 128 3.67 9.82 16.66
N VAL A 129 3.74 9.06 15.57
CA VAL A 129 4.10 7.63 15.59
C VAL A 129 5.50 7.40 16.16
N GLY A 130 6.46 8.27 15.84
CA GLY A 130 7.80 8.22 16.41
C GLY A 130 7.79 8.48 17.93
N GLU A 131 7.13 9.57 18.34
CA GLU A 131 7.07 10.02 19.74
C GLU A 131 6.35 9.03 20.67
N GLN A 132 5.26 8.43 20.20
CA GLN A 132 4.52 7.40 20.96
C GLN A 132 5.28 6.07 21.02
N GLY A 133 6.21 5.84 20.10
CA GLY A 133 7.00 4.62 19.98
C GLY A 133 6.31 3.50 19.22
N ILE A 134 7.12 2.58 18.69
CA ILE A 134 6.69 1.51 17.78
C ILE A 134 7.17 0.14 18.27
N GLY A 135 6.47 -0.91 17.86
CA GLY A 135 6.96 -2.29 18.01
C GLY A 135 6.50 -2.96 19.31
N ARG A 136 7.28 -3.94 19.78
CA ARG A 136 6.97 -4.67 21.03
C ARG A 136 7.51 -3.96 22.26
N THR A 137 8.65 -3.28 22.11
CA THR A 137 9.30 -2.52 23.18
C THR A 137 8.65 -1.16 23.40
N GLY A 138 7.94 -0.64 22.40
CA GLY A 138 7.42 0.73 22.44
C GLY A 138 8.52 1.78 22.35
N GLY A 139 9.68 1.41 21.78
CA GLY A 139 10.82 2.30 21.67
C GLY A 139 10.49 3.51 20.81
N ARG A 140 10.86 4.70 21.31
CA ARG A 140 10.62 5.97 20.64
C ARG A 140 11.58 6.20 19.48
N LEU A 141 11.07 6.86 18.45
CA LEU A 141 11.85 7.33 17.30
C LEU A 141 11.57 8.80 17.05
N GLU A 142 12.49 9.47 16.39
CA GLU A 142 12.31 10.84 15.90
C GLU A 142 12.20 10.83 14.38
N LEU A 143 11.29 11.63 13.82
CA LEU A 143 11.16 11.74 12.37
C LEU A 143 12.27 12.64 11.80
N ASP A 144 13.22 12.05 11.08
CA ASP A 144 14.36 12.77 10.51
C ASP A 144 14.06 13.37 9.15
N GLU A 145 13.39 12.62 8.27
CA GLU A 145 13.17 13.07 6.90
C GLU A 145 11.97 12.39 6.26
N VAL A 146 11.24 13.14 5.43
CA VAL A 146 10.28 12.62 4.48
C VAL A 146 10.59 13.17 3.10
N VAL A 147 10.88 12.28 2.17
CA VAL A 147 11.22 12.61 0.78
C VAL A 147 10.14 12.03 -0.14
N SER A 148 9.60 12.83 -1.04
CA SER A 148 8.80 12.35 -2.16
C SER A 148 9.72 11.87 -3.27
N VAL A 149 9.50 10.66 -3.78
CA VAL A 149 10.38 9.98 -4.72
C VAL A 149 9.59 9.60 -5.98
N GLN A 150 10.19 9.84 -7.15
CA GLN A 150 9.75 9.23 -8.40
C GLN A 150 10.62 7.97 -8.64
N PRO A 151 10.12 6.75 -8.35
CA PRO A 151 10.90 5.52 -8.41
C PRO A 151 11.47 5.17 -9.79
N TYR A 152 10.92 5.70 -10.89
CA TYR A 152 11.34 5.39 -12.26
C TYR A 152 12.34 6.38 -12.84
N THR A 153 12.40 7.60 -12.32
CA THR A 153 13.35 8.64 -12.78
C THR A 153 14.43 8.95 -11.75
N GLY A 154 14.25 8.52 -10.50
CA GLY A 154 15.14 8.85 -9.38
C GLY A 154 15.00 10.29 -8.90
N GLN A 155 14.01 11.05 -9.38
CA GLN A 155 13.76 12.41 -8.91
C GLN A 155 13.29 12.38 -7.44
N GLU A 156 13.80 13.30 -6.64
CA GLU A 156 13.47 13.43 -5.22
C GLU A 156 13.13 14.87 -4.85
N VAL A 157 12.16 15.04 -3.94
CA VAL A 157 11.80 16.32 -3.33
C VAL A 157 11.64 16.10 -1.83
N THR A 158 12.47 16.76 -1.01
CA THR A 158 12.32 16.75 0.44
C THR A 158 11.05 17.50 0.83
N LEU A 159 10.14 16.82 1.52
CA LEU A 159 8.91 17.42 2.03
C LEU A 159 9.07 17.95 3.45
N LEU A 160 9.87 17.24 4.25
CA LEU A 160 10.09 17.53 5.65
C LEU A 160 11.48 17.03 6.05
N ARG A 161 12.19 17.85 6.83
CA ARG A 161 13.40 17.46 7.55
C ARG A 161 13.19 17.76 9.05
N GLY A 162 13.59 16.83 9.91
CA GLY A 162 13.46 16.90 11.36
C GLY A 162 14.25 18.08 11.89
N GLY A 163 13.57 18.96 12.64
CA GLY A 163 14.13 20.22 13.14
C GLY A 163 13.74 21.47 12.33
N ASP A 164 13.31 21.33 11.07
CA ASP A 164 12.88 22.48 10.27
C ASP A 164 11.42 22.86 10.57
N LEU A 165 11.16 24.17 10.68
CA LEU A 165 9.81 24.73 10.78
C LEU A 165 9.09 24.77 9.41
N SER A 166 9.85 24.74 8.31
CA SER A 166 9.32 24.78 6.95
C SER A 166 8.95 23.38 6.48
N VAL A 167 7.71 23.23 5.99
CA VAL A 167 7.22 22.01 5.33
C VAL A 167 6.95 22.33 3.87
N HIS A 168 7.50 21.54 2.96
CA HIS A 168 7.20 21.63 1.53
C HIS A 168 6.10 20.62 1.18
N LEU A 169 4.90 21.12 0.89
CA LEU A 169 3.69 20.30 0.70
C LEU A 169 3.39 19.97 -0.76
N THR A 170 4.37 20.09 -1.65
CA THR A 170 4.24 19.74 -3.07
C THR A 170 5.03 18.47 -3.36
N PRO A 171 4.40 17.29 -3.22
CA PRO A 171 5.04 16.03 -3.56
C PRO A 171 5.15 15.84 -5.08
N LEU A 172 6.04 14.94 -5.49
CA LEU A 172 6.05 14.39 -6.84
C LEU A 172 4.79 13.55 -7.01
N LEU A 173 3.93 13.97 -7.96
CA LEU A 173 2.69 13.28 -8.28
C LEU A 173 2.90 12.38 -9.49
N MET A 174 2.41 11.15 -9.38
CA MET A 174 2.36 10.19 -10.48
C MET A 174 0.91 9.88 -10.82
N ARG A 175 0.63 9.68 -12.11
CA ARG A 175 -0.66 9.18 -12.60
C ARG A 175 -0.46 7.89 -13.39
N PRO A 176 -1.49 7.03 -13.52
CA PRO A 176 -1.39 5.77 -14.26
C PRO A 176 -0.89 5.92 -15.70
N ALA A 177 -1.19 7.05 -16.34
CA ALA A 177 -0.76 7.36 -17.71
C ALA A 177 0.72 7.76 -17.82
N ASP A 178 1.35 8.19 -16.72
CA ASP A 178 2.75 8.64 -16.69
C ASP A 178 3.71 7.49 -16.33
N LEU A 179 3.17 6.28 -16.11
CA LEU A 179 3.95 5.11 -15.74
C LEU A 179 4.69 4.55 -16.95
N PRO A 180 5.95 4.11 -16.77
CA PRO A 180 6.73 3.59 -17.88
C PRO A 180 6.06 2.36 -18.50
N ALA A 181 6.15 2.26 -19.82
CA ALA A 181 5.76 1.06 -20.54
C ALA A 181 6.64 -0.13 -20.11
N ILE A 182 6.15 -1.34 -20.40
CA ILE A 182 6.92 -2.58 -20.29
C ILE A 182 7.13 -3.06 -21.71
N SER A 183 8.38 -3.03 -22.17
CA SER A 183 8.72 -3.30 -23.57
C SER A 183 9.32 -4.69 -23.77
N ALA A 184 9.84 -5.29 -22.70
CA ALA A 184 10.34 -6.65 -22.75
C ALA A 184 9.22 -7.66 -23.00
N ALA A 185 9.51 -8.68 -23.82
CA ALA A 185 8.62 -9.81 -24.05
C ALA A 185 8.62 -10.81 -22.87
N ARG A 186 9.55 -10.65 -21.92
CA ARG A 186 9.66 -11.46 -20.71
C ARG A 186 9.84 -10.55 -19.50
N ILE A 187 9.09 -10.84 -18.43
CA ILE A 187 9.25 -10.17 -17.15
C ILE A 187 9.40 -11.19 -16.03
N ARG A 188 10.17 -10.81 -15.01
CA ARG A 188 10.25 -11.51 -13.74
C ARG A 188 9.73 -10.62 -12.61
N LEU A 189 8.83 -11.17 -11.80
CA LEU A 189 8.35 -10.52 -10.59
C LEU A 189 9.04 -11.09 -9.36
N HIS A 190 9.67 -10.21 -8.58
CA HIS A 190 10.29 -10.54 -7.30
C HIS A 190 9.35 -10.16 -6.17
N LEU A 191 8.70 -11.12 -5.51
CA LEU A 191 7.79 -10.83 -4.39
C LEU A 191 8.61 -10.32 -3.19
N ARG A 192 8.38 -9.05 -2.82
CA ARG A 192 9.05 -8.39 -1.68
C ARG A 192 8.29 -8.54 -0.37
N SER A 193 7.03 -8.98 -0.44
CA SER A 193 6.18 -9.24 0.73
C SER A 193 5.11 -10.29 0.39
N PRO A 194 4.50 -10.97 1.40
CA PRO A 194 3.61 -12.10 1.16
C PRO A 194 2.46 -11.72 0.22
N LEU A 195 2.35 -12.43 -0.89
CA LEU A 195 1.25 -12.30 -1.82
C LEU A 195 0.08 -13.16 -1.33
N HIS A 196 -1.04 -12.50 -1.00
CA HIS A 196 -2.28 -13.19 -0.63
C HIS A 196 -3.32 -12.97 -1.73
N VAL A 197 -3.41 -13.93 -2.65
CA VAL A 197 -4.40 -13.94 -3.72
C VAL A 197 -5.19 -15.25 -3.68
N LYS A 198 -6.49 -15.13 -3.98
CA LYS A 198 -7.41 -16.26 -3.99
C LYS A 198 -7.93 -16.51 -5.39
N HIS A 199 -8.01 -17.77 -5.78
CA HIS A 199 -8.67 -18.24 -6.99
C HIS A 199 -9.71 -19.30 -6.59
N GLY A 200 -10.94 -19.18 -7.06
CA GLY A 200 -12.03 -20.09 -6.64
C GLY A 200 -12.32 -20.09 -5.12
N GLY A 201 -11.97 -19.02 -4.39
CA GLY A 201 -12.17 -18.90 -2.94
C GLY A 201 -11.04 -19.44 -2.06
N VAL A 202 -10.11 -20.19 -2.65
CA VAL A 202 -8.94 -20.81 -1.99
C VAL A 202 -7.68 -19.99 -2.28
N MET A 203 -6.67 -20.07 -1.42
CA MET A 203 -5.36 -19.47 -1.70
C MET A 203 -4.81 -20.06 -3.00
N ALA A 204 -4.35 -19.21 -3.92
CA ALA A 204 -3.75 -19.69 -5.16
C ALA A 204 -2.32 -20.18 -4.88
N GLU A 205 -2.05 -21.44 -5.19
CA GLU A 205 -0.71 -22.04 -5.16
C GLU A 205 0.02 -21.89 -6.50
N ASP A 206 -0.77 -21.75 -7.57
CA ASP A 206 -0.32 -21.47 -8.93
C ASP A 206 -0.76 -20.05 -9.34
N ILE A 207 0.20 -19.15 -9.52
CA ILE A 207 -0.05 -17.73 -9.84
C ILE A 207 0.08 -17.52 -11.33
N GLN A 208 -0.89 -18.05 -12.07
CA GLN A 208 -1.05 -17.73 -13.49
C GLN A 208 -1.23 -16.23 -13.71
N PHE A 209 -0.77 -15.70 -14.85
CA PHE A 209 -0.85 -14.25 -15.12
C PHE A 209 -2.28 -13.71 -15.02
N THR A 210 -3.28 -14.50 -15.45
CA THR A 210 -4.71 -14.16 -15.32
C THR A 210 -5.15 -13.99 -13.85
N VAL A 211 -4.61 -14.77 -12.93
CA VAL A 211 -4.89 -14.66 -11.48
C VAL A 211 -4.33 -13.35 -10.94
N LEU A 212 -3.09 -13.01 -11.31
CA LEU A 212 -2.44 -11.76 -10.92
C LEU A 212 -3.18 -10.54 -11.46
N VAL A 213 -3.49 -10.52 -12.76
CA VAL A 213 -4.19 -9.41 -13.42
C VAL A 213 -5.57 -9.20 -12.80
N ARG A 214 -6.36 -10.26 -12.56
CA ARG A 214 -7.65 -10.13 -11.88
C ARG A 214 -7.51 -9.54 -10.48
N ALA A 215 -6.49 -9.97 -9.72
CA ALA A 215 -6.24 -9.47 -8.38
C ALA A 215 -5.83 -7.99 -8.38
N LEU A 216 -4.97 -7.58 -9.32
CA LEU A 216 -4.56 -6.19 -9.53
C LEU A 216 -5.75 -5.33 -9.95
N GLN A 217 -6.46 -5.73 -11.00
CA GLN A 217 -7.58 -5.01 -11.56
C GLN A 217 -8.66 -4.74 -10.50
N ARG A 218 -9.01 -5.77 -9.71
CA ARG A 218 -9.94 -5.61 -8.59
C ARG A 218 -9.44 -4.57 -7.58
N ARG A 219 -8.20 -4.69 -7.13
CA ARG A 219 -7.65 -3.80 -6.10
C ARG A 219 -7.53 -2.36 -6.59
N ILE A 220 -6.96 -2.15 -7.76
CA ILE A 220 -6.68 -0.83 -8.32
C ILE A 220 -7.98 -0.11 -8.66
N SER A 221 -8.95 -0.80 -9.27
CA SER A 221 -10.25 -0.19 -9.55
C SER A 221 -11.00 0.15 -8.27
N ASN A 222 -10.94 -0.69 -7.24
CA ASN A 222 -11.53 -0.36 -5.95
C ASN A 222 -10.88 0.87 -5.28
N LEU A 223 -9.55 1.04 -5.41
CA LEU A 223 -8.87 2.26 -4.96
C LEU A 223 -9.33 3.47 -5.78
N GLU A 224 -9.42 3.32 -7.10
CA GLU A 224 -9.79 4.38 -8.02
C GLU A 224 -11.25 4.84 -7.85
N GLN A 225 -12.18 3.93 -7.58
CA GLN A 225 -13.58 4.26 -7.36
C GLN A 225 -13.81 4.94 -6.01
N VAL A 226 -13.06 4.56 -4.97
CA VAL A 226 -13.24 5.12 -3.62
C VAL A 226 -12.46 6.42 -3.45
N HIS A 227 -11.26 6.51 -4.02
CA HIS A 227 -10.30 7.59 -3.74
C HIS A 227 -9.84 8.37 -4.98
N GLY A 228 -10.17 7.93 -6.19
CA GLY A 228 -9.79 8.58 -7.44
C GLY A 228 -10.95 9.28 -8.15
N GLY A 229 -10.81 9.47 -9.47
CA GLY A 229 -11.78 10.11 -10.35
C GLY A 229 -12.96 9.23 -10.78
N ARG A 230 -13.02 7.98 -10.30
CA ARG A 230 -14.12 7.01 -10.52
C ARG A 230 -14.36 6.64 -11.99
N ARG A 231 -13.35 6.79 -12.83
CA ARG A 231 -13.36 6.46 -14.26
C ARG A 231 -13.55 4.98 -14.52
N SER A 232 -13.21 4.11 -13.56
CA SER A 232 -13.41 2.65 -13.68
C SER A 232 -14.81 2.17 -13.33
N LEU A 233 -15.72 3.05 -12.88
CA LEU A 233 -17.13 2.69 -12.68
C LEU A 233 -17.78 2.30 -14.01
N GLY A 234 -18.40 1.12 -14.05
CA GLY A 234 -19.06 0.60 -15.25
C GLY A 234 -18.09 0.20 -16.38
N ALA A 235 -16.78 0.18 -16.14
CA ALA A 235 -15.80 -0.29 -17.12
C ALA A 235 -15.96 -1.80 -17.41
N ASP A 236 -15.53 -2.24 -18.58
CA ASP A 236 -15.47 -3.67 -18.90
C ASP A 236 -14.32 -4.34 -18.12
N PHE A 237 -14.68 -5.17 -17.15
CA PHE A 237 -13.73 -5.91 -16.35
C PHE A 237 -13.26 -7.23 -16.97
N GLY A 238 -13.87 -7.67 -18.07
CA GLY A 238 -13.58 -8.94 -18.76
C GLY A 238 -12.45 -8.87 -19.78
N ALA A 239 -12.29 -7.75 -20.50
CA ALA A 239 -11.31 -7.63 -21.58
C ALA A 239 -9.86 -7.92 -21.16
N LEU A 240 -9.37 -7.33 -20.06
CA LEU A 240 -8.00 -7.54 -19.60
C LEU A 240 -7.73 -9.00 -19.18
N PRO A 241 -8.57 -9.66 -18.36
CA PRO A 241 -8.40 -11.06 -18.05
C PRO A 241 -8.44 -12.00 -19.27
N GLU A 242 -9.19 -11.67 -20.31
CA GLU A 242 -9.19 -12.47 -21.56
C GLU A 242 -7.87 -12.31 -22.32
N LEU A 243 -7.38 -11.07 -22.49
CA LEU A 243 -6.05 -10.83 -23.07
C LEU A 243 -4.94 -11.51 -22.25
N ALA A 244 -5.09 -11.56 -20.92
CA ALA A 244 -4.11 -12.16 -20.02
C ALA A 244 -3.94 -13.68 -20.23
N ARG A 245 -4.88 -14.35 -20.91
CA ARG A 245 -4.74 -15.77 -21.28
C ARG A 245 -3.63 -16.01 -22.31
N ASN A 246 -3.25 -14.99 -23.07
CA ASN A 246 -2.18 -15.07 -24.06
C ASN A 246 -0.78 -14.91 -23.43
N ILE A 247 -0.70 -14.64 -22.12
CA ILE A 247 0.55 -14.52 -21.40
C ILE A 247 0.89 -15.88 -20.77
N GLN A 248 2.04 -16.40 -21.13
CA GLN A 248 2.52 -17.69 -20.64
C GLN A 248 3.25 -17.51 -19.31
N THR A 249 2.86 -18.30 -18.31
CA THR A 249 3.66 -18.45 -17.08
C THR A 249 4.77 -19.47 -17.33
N THR A 250 6.02 -19.03 -17.31
CA THR A 250 7.17 -19.85 -17.72
C THR A 250 7.98 -20.38 -16.55
N TYR A 251 7.95 -19.69 -15.41
CA TYR A 251 8.63 -20.11 -14.19
C TYR A 251 7.89 -19.61 -12.95
N GLN A 252 7.86 -20.44 -11.90
CA GLN A 252 7.39 -20.04 -10.58
C GLN A 252 8.20 -20.78 -9.51
N TYR A 253 8.73 -20.02 -8.56
CA TYR A 253 9.28 -20.54 -7.32
C TYR A 253 8.59 -19.85 -6.17
N LEU A 254 7.71 -20.57 -5.48
CA LEU A 254 6.87 -20.04 -4.41
C LEU A 254 7.08 -20.83 -3.13
N ARG A 255 7.22 -20.10 -2.03
CA ARG A 255 7.27 -20.66 -0.67
C ARG A 255 6.20 -20.03 0.19
N PRO A 256 5.52 -20.81 1.05
CA PRO A 256 4.60 -20.26 2.04
C PRO A 256 5.30 -19.25 2.95
N ALA A 257 4.63 -18.15 3.23
CA ALA A 257 5.05 -17.16 4.22
C ALA A 257 3.89 -16.91 5.17
N SER A 258 4.19 -16.91 6.47
CA SER A 258 3.21 -16.75 7.52
C SER A 258 3.79 -15.92 8.66
N GLN A 259 3.01 -15.00 9.20
CA GLN A 259 3.36 -14.26 10.41
C GLN A 259 2.12 -14.06 11.29
N LEU A 260 2.25 -14.41 12.57
CA LEU A 260 1.22 -14.12 13.56
C LEU A 260 1.03 -12.61 13.74
N ARG A 261 -0.23 -12.20 13.81
CA ARG A 261 -0.67 -10.84 14.08
C ARG A 261 -1.61 -10.83 15.28
N LYS A 262 -1.44 -9.83 16.15
CA LYS A 262 -2.43 -9.56 17.20
C LYS A 262 -3.76 -9.16 16.54
N GLY A 263 -4.83 -9.86 16.89
CA GLY A 263 -6.19 -9.59 16.41
C GLY A 263 -6.76 -8.30 17.00
N ARG A 264 -7.99 -7.97 16.61
CA ARG A 264 -8.71 -6.80 17.17
C ARG A 264 -9.19 -7.06 18.60
N ARG A 265 -9.49 -8.32 18.93
CA ARG A 265 -9.94 -8.74 20.27
C ARG A 265 -8.77 -9.24 21.12
N PRO A 266 -8.78 -9.00 22.45
CA PRO A 266 -7.82 -9.63 23.35
C PRO A 266 -7.84 -11.16 23.18
N GLY A 267 -6.67 -11.78 23.00
CA GLY A 267 -6.51 -13.23 22.82
C GLY A 267 -6.65 -13.74 21.37
N GLU A 268 -7.22 -12.97 20.45
CA GLU A 268 -7.34 -13.36 19.04
C GLU A 268 -5.98 -13.25 18.35
N LYS A 269 -5.49 -14.36 17.79
CA LYS A 269 -4.32 -14.37 16.90
C LYS A 269 -4.81 -14.65 15.49
N THR A 270 -4.55 -13.73 14.57
CA THR A 270 -4.79 -13.94 13.14
C THR A 270 -3.44 -14.10 12.47
N SER A 271 -3.28 -15.02 11.52
CA SER A 271 -2.06 -15.09 10.72
C SER A 271 -2.17 -14.25 9.44
N ILE A 272 -1.09 -13.55 9.10
CA ILE A 272 -0.87 -13.00 7.77
C ILE A 272 -0.21 -14.12 6.96
N GLU A 273 -0.97 -14.74 6.07
CA GLU A 273 -0.52 -15.84 5.21
C GLU A 273 -0.44 -15.41 3.75
N GLY A 274 0.51 -15.94 3.01
CA GLY A 274 0.64 -15.75 1.57
C GLY A 274 1.82 -16.53 1.03
N VAL A 275 2.23 -16.21 -0.18
CA VAL A 275 3.41 -16.79 -0.82
C VAL A 275 4.49 -15.73 -1.06
N MET A 276 5.74 -16.15 -0.96
CA MET A 276 6.93 -15.38 -1.32
C MET A 276 7.68 -16.10 -2.43
N GLY A 277 8.49 -15.37 -3.20
CA GLY A 277 9.36 -15.95 -4.22
C GLY A 277 9.32 -15.20 -5.54
N THR A 278 9.43 -15.92 -6.65
CA THR A 278 9.68 -15.36 -7.98
C THR A 278 8.72 -15.96 -9.00
N LEU A 279 8.22 -15.14 -9.91
CA LEU A 279 7.30 -15.51 -10.99
C LEU A 279 7.86 -14.97 -12.32
N GLU A 280 7.80 -15.74 -13.40
CA GLU A 280 8.18 -15.28 -14.74
C GLU A 280 7.06 -15.48 -15.74
N TYR A 281 6.87 -14.47 -16.57
CA TYR A 281 5.85 -14.42 -17.60
C TYR A 281 6.47 -14.05 -18.94
N VAL A 282 5.89 -14.58 -20.03
CA VAL A 282 6.26 -14.26 -21.41
C VAL A 282 5.02 -13.89 -22.22
N GLY A 283 5.09 -12.81 -22.99
CA GLY A 283 4.03 -12.35 -23.89
C GLY A 283 4.04 -10.83 -24.10
N ASP A 284 2.91 -10.28 -24.58
CA ASP A 284 2.74 -8.83 -24.76
C ASP A 284 2.18 -8.17 -23.49
N PHE A 285 3.04 -7.43 -22.77
CA PHE A 285 2.67 -6.74 -21.54
C PHE A 285 2.11 -5.33 -21.76
N THR A 286 2.11 -4.81 -22.99
CA THR A 286 1.68 -3.45 -23.31
C THR A 286 0.30 -3.11 -22.74
N PRO A 287 -0.73 -3.99 -22.85
CA PRO A 287 -2.07 -3.71 -22.31
C PRO A 287 -2.13 -3.67 -20.77
N PHE A 288 -1.12 -4.23 -20.10
CA PHE A 288 -1.07 -4.43 -18.64
C PHE A 288 -0.08 -3.51 -17.94
N ALA A 289 0.76 -2.77 -18.67
CA ALA A 289 1.89 -2.02 -18.14
C ALA A 289 1.49 -1.09 -16.97
N SER A 290 0.50 -0.20 -17.16
CA SER A 290 0.05 0.68 -16.07
C SER A 290 -0.47 -0.10 -14.86
N LEU A 291 -1.16 -1.23 -15.07
CA LEU A 291 -1.72 -2.03 -13.98
C LEU A 291 -0.62 -2.76 -13.19
N LEU A 292 0.39 -3.29 -13.87
CA LEU A 292 1.57 -3.92 -13.26
C LEU A 292 2.40 -2.88 -12.49
N ARG A 293 2.68 -1.73 -13.10
CA ARG A 293 3.42 -0.64 -12.46
C ARG A 293 2.67 -0.05 -11.26
N LEU A 294 1.34 0.04 -11.30
CA LEU A 294 0.55 0.39 -10.11
C LEU A 294 0.64 -0.68 -9.02
N GLY A 295 0.66 -1.97 -9.39
CA GLY A 295 0.84 -3.07 -8.45
C GLY A 295 2.19 -3.05 -7.73
N GLU A 296 3.27 -2.71 -8.44
CA GLU A 296 4.63 -2.54 -7.88
C GLU A 296 4.67 -1.47 -6.77
N GLN A 297 3.87 -0.40 -6.92
CA GLN A 297 3.81 0.70 -5.93
C GLN A 297 2.75 0.47 -4.84
N LEU A 298 1.58 -0.06 -5.19
CA LEU A 298 0.39 -0.10 -4.31
C LEU A 298 0.12 -1.49 -3.71
N GLY A 299 0.89 -2.49 -4.11
CA GLY A 299 0.71 -3.90 -3.75
C GLY A 299 -0.53 -4.53 -4.38
N VAL A 300 -0.60 -5.87 -4.30
CA VAL A 300 -1.72 -6.68 -4.82
C VAL A 300 -2.32 -7.58 -3.74
N GLY A 301 -3.62 -7.87 -3.86
CA GLY A 301 -4.28 -8.84 -3.00
C GLY A 301 -4.68 -8.29 -1.63
N LYS A 302 -4.83 -9.21 -0.66
CA LYS A 302 -5.28 -8.88 0.70
C LYS A 302 -4.16 -8.15 1.44
N TRP A 303 -4.55 -7.26 2.36
CA TRP A 303 -3.62 -6.59 3.29
C TRP A 303 -2.59 -5.64 2.69
N ALA A 304 -2.67 -5.36 1.39
CA ALA A 304 -1.71 -4.51 0.71
C ALA A 304 -1.58 -3.07 1.29
N HIS A 305 -2.57 -2.54 2.01
CA HIS A 305 -2.45 -1.25 2.71
C HIS A 305 -1.37 -1.23 3.81
N PHE A 306 -1.01 -2.38 4.37
CA PHE A 306 0.14 -2.48 5.27
C PHE A 306 1.33 -3.21 4.63
N GLY A 307 1.39 -3.25 3.30
CA GLY A 307 2.58 -3.65 2.56
C GLY A 307 2.65 -5.11 2.13
N ALA A 308 1.52 -5.83 2.08
CA ALA A 308 1.47 -7.18 1.52
C ALA A 308 1.34 -7.14 -0.01
N GLY A 309 1.81 -8.19 -0.68
CA GLY A 309 1.76 -8.31 -2.14
C GLY A 309 2.54 -7.24 -2.91
N LEU A 310 3.55 -6.62 -2.30
CA LEU A 310 4.56 -5.83 -2.98
C LEU A 310 5.48 -6.74 -3.80
N TYR A 311 5.83 -6.29 -5.00
CA TYR A 311 6.77 -6.94 -5.89
C TYR A 311 7.54 -5.89 -6.67
N ASP A 312 8.70 -6.26 -7.20
CA ASP A 312 9.42 -5.48 -8.21
C ASP A 312 9.39 -6.21 -9.55
N ILE A 313 9.39 -5.45 -10.65
CA ILE A 313 9.43 -5.95 -12.02
C ILE A 313 10.87 -5.87 -12.55
N GLU A 314 11.42 -6.99 -12.97
CA GLU A 314 12.64 -7.10 -13.76
C GLU A 314 12.25 -7.41 -15.21
N GLU A 315 12.59 -6.52 -16.14
CA GLU A 315 12.44 -6.75 -17.59
C GLU A 315 13.62 -7.58 -18.08
N LEU A 316 13.33 -8.77 -18.62
CA LEU A 316 14.34 -9.72 -19.09
C LEU A 316 14.53 -9.60 -20.61
N PRO A 317 15.75 -9.84 -21.11
CA PRO A 317 16.03 -9.85 -22.56
C PRO A 317 15.27 -10.95 -23.30
#